data_AF-A0A948BVR2-F1
#
_entry.id   AF-A0A948BVR2-F1
#
_cell.length_a   1.000
_cell.length_b   1.000
_cell.length_c   1.000
_cell.angle_alpha   90.00
_cell.angle_beta   90.00
_cell.angle_gamma   90.00
#
_symmetry.space_group_name_H-M   'P 1'
#
loop_
_entity.id
_entity.type
_entity.pdbx_description
1 polymer ?
#
loop_
_entity_poly.entity_id
_entity_poly.type
_entity_poly.pdbx_seq_one_letter_code
_entity_poly.pdbx_strand_id
1 'polypeptide(L)'
;MRNSYSLVAIILLLSTPTLSVAKNIYLTPGENYHSDGLNVICAANRSSAAEPVVIAECQIWDDFNKLCLHEKKIISAGDLTCTEECQHWDDFSKTCHYTTSCSFDRRNSLFISISCREFDSFTNKCLRTRERKIE
;
A
#
# COMPACT_ATOMS: atom_id res chain seq x y z
N MET A 1 -11.44 -33.62 -76.39
CA MET A 1 -11.99 -33.61 -75.01
C MET A 1 -10.81 -33.69 -74.06
N ARG A 2 -10.47 -32.58 -73.39
CA ARG A 2 -9.25 -32.45 -72.60
C ARG A 2 -9.67 -31.81 -71.27
N ASN A 3 -9.83 -32.64 -70.23
CA ASN A 3 -10.27 -32.22 -68.90
C ASN A 3 -9.11 -31.56 -68.17
N SER A 4 -9.32 -30.30 -67.78
CA SER A 4 -8.43 -29.50 -66.95
C SER A 4 -8.80 -29.71 -65.49
N TYR A 5 -7.90 -30.29 -64.68
CA TYR A 5 -8.05 -30.34 -63.23
C TYR A 5 -7.42 -29.09 -62.60
N SER A 6 -8.25 -28.25 -61.99
CA SER A 6 -7.84 -27.10 -61.18
C SER A 6 -7.08 -27.55 -59.94
N LEU A 7 -5.85 -27.05 -59.78
CA LEU A 7 -5.08 -27.10 -58.53
C LEU A 7 -5.57 -25.99 -57.61
N VAL A 8 -6.19 -26.34 -56.49
CA VAL A 8 -6.47 -25.42 -55.38
C VAL A 8 -5.29 -25.49 -54.41
N ALA A 9 -4.47 -24.45 -54.38
CA ALA A 9 -3.41 -24.27 -53.39
C ALA A 9 -3.99 -23.60 -52.13
N ILE A 10 -4.04 -24.33 -51.02
CA ILE A 10 -4.45 -23.82 -49.71
C ILE A 10 -3.25 -23.10 -49.09
N ILE A 11 -3.34 -21.76 -48.97
CA ILE A 11 -2.34 -20.93 -48.29
C ILE A 11 -2.65 -20.96 -46.79
N LEU A 12 -1.87 -21.72 -46.04
CA LEU A 12 -1.86 -21.69 -44.57
C LEU A 12 -1.16 -20.42 -44.09
N LEU A 13 -1.93 -19.43 -43.63
CA LEU A 13 -1.44 -18.29 -42.88
C LEU A 13 -1.03 -18.76 -41.48
N LEU A 14 0.27 -18.98 -41.29
CA LEU A 14 0.89 -19.21 -39.99
C LEU A 14 0.84 -17.90 -39.18
N SER A 15 -0.12 -17.79 -38.26
CA SER A 15 -0.08 -16.79 -37.20
C SER A 15 0.98 -17.21 -36.17
N THR A 16 2.19 -16.67 -36.28
CA THR A 16 3.20 -16.83 -35.23
C THR A 16 2.73 -16.08 -33.98
N PRO A 17 2.62 -16.72 -32.81
CA PRO A 17 2.34 -16.00 -31.57
C PRO A 17 3.50 -15.05 -31.28
N THR A 18 3.21 -13.77 -31.11
CA THR A 18 4.18 -12.79 -30.63
C THR A 18 4.55 -13.17 -29.20
N LEU A 19 5.80 -13.60 -28.98
CA LEU A 19 6.32 -13.76 -27.63
C LEU A 19 6.32 -12.38 -26.96
N SER A 20 5.41 -12.17 -26.01
CA SER A 20 5.44 -11.01 -25.12
C SER A 20 6.61 -11.18 -24.18
N VAL A 21 7.74 -10.52 -24.51
CA VAL A 21 8.91 -10.47 -23.63
C VAL A 21 8.63 -9.37 -22.60
N ALA A 22 8.50 -9.75 -21.33
CA ALA A 22 8.41 -8.77 -20.25
C ALA A 22 9.70 -7.95 -20.21
N LYS A 23 9.57 -6.64 -20.46
CA LYS A 23 10.69 -5.69 -20.46
C LYS A 23 10.64 -4.86 -19.18
N ASN A 24 11.71 -4.91 -18.39
CA ASN A 24 11.86 -4.01 -17.26
C ASN A 24 12.22 -2.61 -17.76
N ILE A 25 11.53 -1.60 -17.24
CA ILE A 25 11.76 -0.19 -17.55
C ILE A 25 12.05 0.52 -16.23
N TYR A 26 13.21 1.15 -16.15
CA TYR A 26 13.61 1.96 -15.00
C TYR A 26 13.42 3.42 -15.39
N LEU A 27 12.64 4.16 -14.61
CA LEU A 27 12.37 5.57 -14.83
C LEU A 27 13.01 6.39 -13.72
N THR A 28 13.56 7.55 -14.08
CA THR A 28 13.98 8.56 -13.11
C THR A 28 12.81 9.51 -12.79
N PRO A 29 12.77 10.12 -11.58
CA PRO A 29 11.72 11.08 -11.23
C PRO A 29 11.65 12.23 -12.24
N GLY A 30 10.49 12.40 -12.86
CA GLY A 30 10.20 13.38 -13.92
C GLY A 30 10.07 12.77 -15.31
N GLU A 31 10.47 11.51 -15.49
CA GLU A 31 10.37 10.83 -16.78
C GLU A 31 9.00 10.24 -17.05
N ASN A 32 8.64 10.23 -18.33
CA ASN A 32 7.42 9.63 -18.84
C ASN A 32 7.79 8.52 -19.81
N TYR A 33 7.11 7.38 -19.69
CA TYR A 33 7.21 6.25 -20.60
C TYR A 33 5.89 6.03 -21.32
N HIS A 34 5.94 5.87 -22.63
CA HIS A 34 4.77 5.59 -23.45
C HIS A 34 4.99 4.36 -24.34
N SER A 35 4.06 3.40 -24.28
CA SER A 35 4.04 2.23 -25.18
C SER A 35 2.62 1.68 -25.27
N ASP A 36 2.15 1.36 -26.47
CA ASP A 36 0.88 0.63 -26.69
C ASP A 36 -0.34 1.24 -25.96
N GLY A 37 -0.42 2.57 -25.91
CA GLY A 37 -1.49 3.31 -25.23
C GLY A 37 -1.33 3.40 -23.71
N LEU A 38 -0.33 2.75 -23.12
CA LEU A 38 0.07 2.93 -21.74
C LEU A 38 0.96 4.16 -21.61
N ASN A 39 0.62 5.04 -20.67
CA ASN A 39 1.46 6.18 -20.27
C ASN A 39 1.80 6.04 -18.79
N VAL A 40 3.09 5.88 -18.47
CA VAL A 40 3.61 5.75 -17.11
C VAL A 40 4.43 7.00 -16.81
N ILE A 41 4.04 7.75 -15.78
CA ILE A 41 4.69 9.00 -15.38
C ILE A 41 5.36 8.75 -14.02
N CYS A 42 6.68 8.85 -13.97
CA CYS A 42 7.40 8.92 -12.71
C CYS A 42 7.36 10.39 -12.27
N ALA A 43 6.53 10.75 -11.30
CA ALA A 43 6.43 12.14 -10.89
C ALA A 43 7.80 12.65 -10.39
N ALA A 44 8.32 13.72 -11.00
CA ALA A 44 9.42 14.47 -10.40
C ALA A 44 8.94 14.92 -9.03
N ASN A 45 9.73 14.60 -7.98
CA ASN A 45 9.42 14.93 -6.60
C ASN A 45 8.69 16.26 -6.55
N ARG A 46 7.39 16.22 -6.21
CA ARG A 46 6.71 17.41 -5.75
C ARG A 46 7.36 17.72 -4.41
N SER A 47 8.39 18.56 -4.47
CA SER A 47 8.95 19.26 -3.32
C SER A 47 7.87 20.17 -2.77
N SER A 48 6.94 19.57 -2.03
CA SER A 48 5.92 20.21 -1.23
C SER A 48 5.68 19.27 -0.07
N ALA A 49 6.55 19.35 0.95
CA ALA A 49 6.50 18.64 2.24
C ALA A 49 5.89 17.23 2.16
N ALA A 50 6.73 16.19 2.02
CA ALA A 50 6.35 14.78 1.91
C ALA A 50 4.97 14.50 2.53
N GLU A 51 3.93 14.45 1.70
CA GLU A 51 2.59 14.21 2.22
C GLU A 51 2.56 12.80 2.80
N PRO A 52 2.04 12.62 4.03
CA PRO A 52 2.03 11.32 4.65
C PRO A 52 1.27 10.30 3.80
N VAL A 53 1.92 9.20 3.47
CA VAL A 53 1.32 8.03 2.84
C VAL A 53 0.87 7.09 3.95
N VAL A 54 -0.37 6.59 3.86
CA VAL A 54 -0.95 5.70 4.87
C VAL A 54 -1.18 4.31 4.26
N ILE A 55 -0.66 3.29 4.92
CA ILE A 55 -0.86 1.88 4.60
C ILE A 55 -1.59 1.24 5.78
N ALA A 56 -2.67 0.52 5.52
CA ALA A 56 -3.38 -0.26 6.54
C ALA A 56 -2.98 -1.74 6.42
N GLU A 57 -2.70 -2.37 7.57
CA GLU A 57 -2.38 -3.80 7.66
C GLU A 57 -3.17 -4.42 8.81
N CYS A 58 -3.51 -5.71 8.70
CA CYS A 58 -4.16 -6.37 9.81
C CYS A 58 -3.20 -6.57 10.99
N GLN A 59 -3.60 -6.11 12.19
CA GLN A 59 -2.88 -6.32 13.43
C GLN A 59 -3.43 -7.52 14.19
N ILE A 60 -4.76 -7.63 14.32
CA ILE A 60 -5.43 -8.71 15.04
C ILE A 60 -6.26 -9.51 14.05
N TRP A 61 -5.87 -10.75 13.81
CA TRP A 61 -6.51 -11.66 12.87
C TRP A 61 -7.30 -12.74 13.60
N ASP A 62 -8.51 -13.02 13.12
CA ASP A 62 -9.28 -14.19 13.49
C ASP A 62 -8.97 -15.32 12.50
N ASP A 63 -8.20 -16.31 12.94
CA ASP A 63 -7.81 -17.45 12.12
C ASP A 63 -8.96 -18.37 11.75
N PHE A 64 -10.00 -18.46 12.58
CA PHE A 64 -11.13 -19.35 12.33
C PHE A 64 -12.05 -18.73 11.28
N ASN A 65 -12.43 -17.47 11.49
CA ASN A 65 -13.33 -16.75 10.57
C ASN A 65 -12.60 -16.15 9.36
N LYS A 66 -11.26 -16.14 9.37
CA LYS A 66 -10.41 -15.48 8.35
C LYS A 66 -10.76 -13.99 8.20
N LEU A 67 -10.96 -13.34 9.34
CA LEU A 67 -11.35 -11.93 9.41
C LEU A 67 -10.27 -11.11 10.10
N CYS A 68 -10.01 -9.92 9.57
CA CYS A 68 -9.26 -8.92 10.31
C CYS A 68 -10.18 -8.26 11.35
N LEU A 69 -9.82 -8.35 12.63
CA LEU A 69 -10.58 -7.75 13.73
C LEU A 69 -10.09 -6.34 14.07
N HIS A 70 -8.82 -6.05 13.80
CA HIS A 70 -8.27 -4.72 13.97
C HIS A 70 -7.10 -4.47 13.01
N GLU A 71 -7.13 -3.33 12.35
CA GLU A 71 -6.06 -2.86 11.47
C GLU A 71 -5.12 -1.91 12.23
N LYS A 72 -3.82 -2.05 11.99
CA LYS A 72 -2.84 -0.98 12.28
C LYS A 72 -2.64 -0.14 11.03
N LYS A 73 -2.27 1.13 11.21
CA LYS A 73 -1.91 2.03 10.12
C LYS A 73 -0.44 2.40 10.23
N ILE A 74 0.27 2.25 9.13
CA ILE A 74 1.66 2.66 8.96
C ILE A 74 1.64 3.94 8.12
N ILE A 75 2.13 5.03 8.71
CA ILE A 75 2.09 6.36 8.12
C ILE A 75 3.53 6.79 7.86
N SER A 76 3.87 7.01 6.59
CA SER A 76 5.23 7.34 6.17
C SER A 76 5.29 8.70 5.49
N ALA A 77 6.30 9.50 5.82
CA ALA A 77 6.58 10.78 5.18
C ALA A 77 8.10 10.91 4.97
N GLY A 78 8.57 10.70 3.74
CA GLY A 78 10.00 10.54 3.47
C GLY A 78 10.54 9.28 4.15
N ASP A 79 11.62 9.41 4.91
CA ASP A 79 12.25 8.31 5.66
C ASP A 79 11.62 8.08 7.05
N LEU A 80 10.66 8.91 7.44
CA LEU A 80 10.00 8.80 8.73
C LEU A 80 8.77 7.90 8.64
N THR A 81 8.60 7.05 9.64
CA THR A 81 7.43 6.18 9.78
C THR A 81 6.87 6.28 11.19
N CYS A 82 5.55 6.43 11.28
CA CYS A 82 4.78 6.36 12.51
C CYS A 82 3.70 5.27 12.37
N THR A 83 3.35 4.59 13.47
CA THR A 83 2.37 3.51 13.44
C THR A 83 1.25 3.76 14.46
N GLU A 84 0.02 3.74 13.96
CA GLU A 84 -1.21 3.72 14.75
C GLU A 84 -1.64 2.26 14.92
N GLU A 85 -1.51 1.72 16.13
CA GLU A 85 -1.78 0.33 16.45
C GLU A 85 -2.52 0.20 17.78
N CYS A 86 -3.30 -0.87 17.92
CA CYS A 86 -3.97 -1.19 19.17
C CYS A 86 -2.95 -1.53 20.27
N GLN A 87 -3.04 -0.84 21.41
CA GLN A 87 -2.21 -1.12 22.58
C GLN A 87 -2.94 -1.95 23.64
N HIS A 88 -4.27 -1.84 23.70
CA HIS A 88 -5.10 -2.49 24.71
C HIS A 88 -6.25 -3.21 24.04
N TRP A 89 -5.97 -4.44 23.59
CA TRP A 89 -6.95 -5.33 22.98
C TRP A 89 -7.66 -6.17 24.05
N ASP A 90 -8.97 -6.29 23.95
CA ASP A 90 -9.77 -7.23 24.73
C ASP A 90 -10.19 -8.40 23.84
N ASP A 91 -9.67 -9.59 24.17
CA ASP A 91 -9.95 -10.83 23.45
C ASP A 91 -11.35 -11.38 23.66
N PHE A 92 -12.03 -11.01 24.73
CA PHE A 92 -13.40 -11.44 24.98
C PHE A 92 -14.38 -10.58 24.19
N SER A 93 -14.27 -9.26 24.30
CA SER A 93 -15.13 -8.33 23.57
C SER A 93 -14.68 -8.06 22.12
N LYS A 94 -13.52 -8.59 21.72
CA LYS A 94 -12.89 -8.36 20.41
C LYS A 94 -12.80 -6.87 20.06
N THR A 95 -12.41 -6.06 21.04
CA THR A 95 -12.40 -4.61 20.93
C THR A 95 -11.03 -4.04 21.30
N CYS A 96 -10.57 -3.06 20.53
CA CYS A 96 -9.42 -2.24 20.92
C CYS A 96 -9.88 -1.07 21.79
N HIS A 97 -9.36 -0.95 23.00
CA HIS A 97 -9.68 0.12 23.95
C HIS A 97 -8.76 1.33 23.86
N TYR A 98 -7.62 1.20 23.19
CA TYR A 98 -6.75 2.32 22.87
C TYR A 98 -5.86 2.02 21.68
N THR A 99 -5.89 2.90 20.68
CA THR A 99 -5.01 2.87 19.52
C THR A 99 -4.05 4.04 19.62
N THR A 100 -2.76 3.82 19.34
CA THR A 100 -1.81 4.94 19.22
C THR A 100 -2.23 5.88 18.10
N SER A 101 -1.87 7.16 18.21
CA SER A 101 -2.17 8.16 17.16
C SER A 101 -0.91 8.82 16.65
N CYS A 102 -0.90 9.18 15.37
CA CYS A 102 0.23 9.80 14.70
C CYS A 102 -0.21 11.12 14.05
N SER A 103 0.49 12.20 14.37
CA SER A 103 0.28 13.52 13.76
C SER A 103 1.56 13.98 13.08
N PHE A 104 1.49 14.27 11.79
CA PHE A 104 2.66 14.79 11.04
C PHE A 104 2.75 16.31 11.18
N ASP A 105 3.86 16.79 11.74
CA ASP A 105 4.19 18.21 11.78
C ASP A 105 4.99 18.58 10.52
N ARG A 106 4.30 19.18 9.53
CA ARG A 106 4.90 19.61 8.26
C ARG A 106 5.99 20.67 8.44
N ARG A 107 5.98 21.46 9.53
CA ARG A 107 6.94 22.55 9.74
C ARG A 107 8.29 22.04 10.20
N ASN A 108 8.25 21.03 11.08
CA ASN A 108 9.44 20.41 11.65
C ASN A 108 9.79 19.09 10.97
N SER A 109 9.01 18.67 9.96
CA SER A 109 9.17 17.42 9.22
C SER A 109 9.32 16.21 10.13
N LEU A 110 8.46 16.09 11.15
CA LEU A 110 8.50 15.02 12.15
C LEU A 110 7.11 14.45 12.41
N PHE A 111 7.04 13.23 12.97
CA PHE A 111 5.80 12.72 13.54
C PHE A 111 5.75 12.93 15.06
N ILE A 112 4.57 13.26 15.56
CA ILE A 112 4.20 13.15 16.96
C ILE A 112 3.37 11.88 17.13
N SER A 113 3.92 10.91 17.85
CA SER A 113 3.22 9.69 18.24
C SER A 113 2.69 9.82 19.66
N ILE A 114 1.40 9.55 19.86
CA ILE A 114 0.76 9.51 21.17
C ILE A 114 0.39 8.07 21.48
N SER A 115 0.77 7.64 22.68
CA SER A 115 0.51 6.30 23.20
C SER A 115 -0.09 6.37 24.60
N CYS A 116 -0.79 5.33 25.03
CA CYS A 116 -1.21 5.18 26.40
C CYS A 116 -0.04 4.69 27.25
N ARG A 117 0.29 5.44 28.29
CA ARG A 117 1.30 5.08 29.28
C ARG A 117 0.70 4.37 30.48
N GLU A 118 -0.52 4.74 30.84
CA GLU A 118 -1.21 4.23 32.01
C GLU A 118 -2.67 3.98 31.67
N PHE A 119 -3.06 2.71 31.68
CA PHE A 119 -4.36 2.24 31.24
C PHE A 119 -5.11 1.59 32.42
N ASP A 120 -6.36 1.97 32.59
CA ASP A 120 -7.27 1.37 33.54
C ASP A 120 -8.07 0.27 32.84
N SER A 121 -7.73 -0.98 33.13
CA SER A 121 -8.43 -2.17 32.60
C SER A 121 -9.83 -2.40 33.17
N PHE A 122 -10.18 -1.78 34.31
CA PHE A 122 -11.54 -1.90 34.85
C PHE A 122 -12.50 -0.98 34.10
N THR A 123 -12.07 0.24 33.78
CA THR A 123 -12.90 1.21 33.04
C THR A 123 -12.62 1.23 31.54
N ASN A 124 -11.62 0.48 31.07
CA ASN A 124 -11.14 0.45 29.68
C ASN A 124 -10.73 1.83 29.14
N LYS A 125 -10.04 2.62 29.97
CA LYS A 125 -9.65 4.00 29.64
C LYS A 125 -8.16 4.21 29.79
N CYS A 126 -7.59 4.98 28.88
CA CYS A 126 -6.27 5.54 29.09
C CYS A 126 -6.34 6.69 30.09
N LEU A 127 -5.62 6.57 31.19
CA LEU A 127 -5.53 7.59 32.25
C LEU A 127 -4.44 8.61 31.96
N ARG A 128 -3.32 8.18 31.35
CA ARG A 128 -2.21 9.07 31.00
C ARG A 128 -1.59 8.66 29.68
N THR A 129 -1.45 9.64 28.79
CA THR A 129 -0.77 9.47 27.51
C THR A 129 0.72 9.82 27.61
N ARG A 130 1.49 9.36 26.63
CA ARG A 130 2.87 9.74 26.39
C ARG A 130 3.03 10.15 24.94
N GLU A 131 3.62 11.31 24.73
CA GLU A 131 4.01 11.80 23.41
C GLU A 131 5.47 11.45 23.11
N ARG A 132 5.75 11.14 21.85
CA ARG A 132 7.10 10.88 21.32
C ARG A 132 7.25 11.55 19.97
N LYS A 133 8.35 12.30 19.80
CA LYS A 133 8.77 12.82 18.49
C LYS A 133 9.52 11.74 17.71
N ILE A 134 9.28 11.67 16.41
CA ILE A 134 9.94 10.79 15.46
C ILE A 134 10.53 11.71 14.39
N GLU A 135 11.86 11.81 14.39
CA GLU A 135 12.69 12.72 13.59
C GLU A 135 13.71 11.93 12.78
#